data_AF-A0A7C5I602-F1
#
_entry.id   AF-A0A7C5I602-F1
#
_cell.length_a   1.000
_cell.length_b   1.000
_cell.length_c   1.000
_cell.angle_alpha   90.00
_cell.angle_beta   90.00
_cell.angle_gamma   90.00
#
_symmetry.space_group_name_H-M   'P 1'
#
loop_
_entity.id
_entity.type
_entity.pdbx_description
1 polymer ?
#
loop_
_entity_poly.entity_id
_entity_poly.type
_entity_poly.pdbx_seq_one_letter_code
_entity_poly.pdbx_strand_id
1 'polypeptide(L)'
;MKDRADEWKRGVAFVRGVNFYKSLRITKEEMLKLCRRVEDDNLRIIKIVKTDNIIFEKRNMHYATVGQRLEKILSEHFGKPVYVTTRSMRTIKSLIEEKVE
;
A
#
# COMPACT_ATOMS: atom_id res chain seq x y z
N MET A 1 -5.67 -16.92 25.51
CA MET A 1 -5.58 -15.86 24.49
C MET A 1 -5.26 -16.53 23.16
N LYS A 2 -6.21 -16.66 22.23
CA LYS A 2 -5.94 -17.22 20.90
C LYS A 2 -5.13 -16.21 20.08
N ASP A 3 -4.06 -16.68 19.45
CA ASP A 3 -3.11 -15.90 18.69
C ASP A 3 -3.78 -14.98 17.65
N ARG A 4 -3.73 -13.67 17.89
CA ARG A 4 -4.11 -12.61 16.94
C ARG A 4 -3.13 -12.48 15.75
N ALA A 5 -2.22 -13.44 15.60
CA ALA A 5 -1.17 -13.43 14.57
C ALA A 5 -1.77 -13.72 13.19
N ASP A 6 -2.76 -14.61 13.11
CA ASP A 6 -3.26 -15.14 11.84
C ASP A 6 -4.47 -14.37 11.25
N GLU A 7 -4.94 -13.32 11.93
CA GLU A 7 -6.03 -12.49 11.43
C GLU A 7 -5.55 -11.56 10.31
N TRP A 8 -6.27 -11.58 9.18
CA TRP A 8 -6.09 -10.63 8.10
C TRP A 8 -6.46 -9.21 8.55
N LYS A 9 -5.50 -8.30 8.45
CA LYS A 9 -5.65 -6.89 8.83
C LYS A 9 -5.53 -6.00 7.61
N ARG A 10 -6.54 -5.18 7.39
CA ARG A 10 -6.58 -4.22 6.28
C ARG A 10 -5.69 -3.00 6.56
N GLY A 11 -5.06 -2.49 5.51
CA GLY A 11 -4.24 -1.29 5.53
C GLY A 11 -4.31 -0.55 4.21
N VAL A 12 -3.70 0.63 4.19
CA VAL A 12 -3.55 1.47 3.00
C VAL A 12 -2.07 1.85 2.83
N ALA A 13 -1.62 1.85 1.58
CA ALA A 13 -0.32 2.35 1.16
C ALA A 13 -0.53 3.58 0.28
N PHE A 14 0.25 4.63 0.55
CA PHE A 14 0.26 5.89 -0.20
C PHE A 14 1.56 5.97 -0.98
N VAL A 15 1.47 5.93 -2.30
CA VAL A 15 2.60 6.02 -3.22
C VAL A 15 2.87 7.49 -3.55
N ARG A 16 4.11 7.93 -3.37
CA ARG A 16 4.49 9.33 -3.64
C ARG A 16 4.96 9.54 -5.08
N GLY A 17 4.54 10.65 -5.68
CA GLY A 17 5.12 11.19 -6.91
C GLY A 17 4.73 10.48 -8.21
N VAL A 18 3.81 9.51 -8.19
CA VAL A 18 3.31 8.87 -9.41
C VAL A 18 2.35 9.78 -10.17
N ASN A 19 2.37 9.71 -11.50
CA ASN A 19 1.55 10.53 -12.41
C ASN A 19 1.68 12.06 -12.23
N PHE A 20 2.72 12.54 -11.56
CA PHE A 20 2.95 13.97 -11.34
C PHE A 20 3.81 14.58 -12.46
N TYR A 21 3.40 15.73 -13.02
CA TYR A 21 4.08 16.44 -14.12
C TYR A 21 4.54 15.53 -15.28
N LYS A 22 3.68 14.62 -15.74
CA LYS A 22 3.97 13.65 -16.80
C LYS A 22 5.11 12.65 -16.48
N SER A 23 5.63 12.62 -15.26
CA SER A 23 6.61 11.63 -14.80
C SER A 23 5.91 10.42 -14.17
N LEU A 24 6.61 9.27 -14.13
CA LEU A 24 6.12 8.05 -13.45
C LEU A 24 4.70 7.67 -13.88
N ARG A 25 4.48 7.68 -15.21
CA ARG A 25 3.17 7.43 -15.81
C ARG A 25 2.77 5.97 -15.64
N ILE A 26 1.60 5.75 -15.08
CA ILE A 26 1.04 4.42 -14.91
C ILE A 26 -0.49 4.50 -14.85
N THR A 27 -1.16 3.60 -15.55
CA THR A 27 -2.61 3.42 -15.44
C THR A 27 -2.98 2.71 -14.14
N LYS A 28 -4.25 2.76 -13.76
CA LYS A 28 -4.75 2.05 -12.58
C LYS A 28 -4.58 0.53 -12.73
N GLU A 29 -4.81 0.03 -13.93
CA GLU A 29 -4.73 -1.40 -14.30
C GLU A 29 -3.28 -1.89 -14.23
N GLU A 30 -2.34 -1.12 -14.77
CA GLU A 30 -0.90 -1.40 -14.67
C GLU A 30 -0.43 -1.36 -13.23
N MET A 31 -0.85 -0.36 -12.45
CA MET A 31 -0.52 -0.25 -11.03
C MET A 31 -1.02 -1.46 -10.25
N LEU A 32 -2.26 -1.89 -10.48
CA LEU A 32 -2.82 -3.08 -9.82
C LEU A 32 -2.05 -4.35 -10.21
N LYS A 33 -1.79 -4.56 -11.50
CA LYS A 33 -1.04 -5.71 -12.01
C LYS A 33 0.38 -5.75 -11.43
N LEU A 34 1.03 -4.59 -11.35
CA LEU A 34 2.35 -4.44 -10.77
C LEU A 34 2.35 -4.75 -9.27
N CYS A 35 1.45 -4.15 -8.50
CA CYS A 35 1.35 -4.36 -7.06
C CYS A 35 1.00 -5.81 -6.72
N ARG A 36 0.20 -6.51 -7.53
CA ARG A 36 -0.12 -7.93 -7.30
C ARG A 36 1.11 -8.84 -7.28
N ARG A 37 2.24 -8.41 -7.82
CA ARG A 37 3.52 -9.16 -7.74
C ARG A 37 4.08 -9.27 -6.32
N VAL A 38 3.62 -8.45 -5.36
CA VAL A 38 4.00 -8.61 -3.94
C VAL A 38 3.13 -9.61 -3.18
N GLU A 39 2.05 -10.11 -3.78
CA GLU A 39 1.12 -11.00 -3.11
C GLU A 39 1.77 -12.34 -2.77
N ASP A 40 1.45 -12.83 -1.57
CA ASP A 40 1.85 -14.13 -1.05
C ASP A 40 0.83 -14.60 -0.01
N ASP A 41 1.15 -15.67 0.71
CA ASP A 41 0.27 -16.22 1.75
C ASP A 41 -0.06 -15.22 2.87
N ASN A 42 0.70 -14.14 3.02
CA ASN A 42 0.58 -13.17 4.10
C ASN A 42 0.25 -11.75 3.62
N LEU A 43 0.16 -11.50 2.31
CA LEU A 43 -0.13 -10.18 1.73
C LEU A 43 -1.03 -10.28 0.50
N ARG A 44 -2.10 -9.49 0.47
CA ARG A 44 -3.06 -9.40 -0.65
C ARG A 44 -3.34 -7.95 -1.02
N ILE A 45 -3.37 -7.64 -2.31
CA ILE A 45 -3.76 -6.33 -2.83
C ILE A 45 -5.24 -6.36 -3.19
N ILE A 46 -6.04 -5.58 -2.46
CA ILE A 46 -7.50 -5.57 -2.59
C ILE A 46 -7.93 -4.69 -3.75
N LYS A 47 -7.44 -3.44 -3.79
CA LYS A 47 -7.72 -2.50 -4.88
C LYS A 47 -6.76 -1.33 -4.91
N ILE A 48 -6.73 -0.67 -6.07
CA ILE A 48 -6.14 0.66 -6.24
C ILE A 48 -7.26 1.71 -6.23
N VAL A 49 -7.09 2.77 -5.46
CA VAL A 49 -7.92 3.98 -5.50
C VAL A 49 -7.12 5.07 -6.22
N LYS A 50 -7.69 5.62 -7.29
CA LYS A 50 -6.96 6.44 -8.28
C LYS A 50 -5.74 5.67 -8.82
N THR A 51 -4.52 6.14 -8.54
CA THR A 51 -3.28 5.49 -9.01
C THR A 51 -2.20 5.39 -7.93
N ASP A 52 -2.42 6.03 -6.79
CA ASP A 52 -1.44 6.29 -5.73
C ASP A 52 -1.85 5.67 -4.38
N ASN A 53 -3.10 5.20 -4.25
CA ASN A 53 -3.62 4.65 -3.00
C ASN A 53 -3.88 3.16 -3.15
N ILE A 54 -3.13 2.32 -2.45
CA ILE A 54 -3.20 0.85 -2.53
C ILE A 54 -3.87 0.34 -1.26
N ILE A 55 -5.03 -0.31 -1.38
CA ILE A 55 -5.65 -1.03 -0.26
C ILE A 55 -5.15 -2.46 -0.27
N PHE A 56 -4.66 -2.92 0.87
CA PHE A 56 -4.13 -4.26 1.04
C PHE A 56 -4.64 -4.92 2.32
N GLU A 57 -4.50 -6.23 2.39
CA GLU A 57 -4.65 -7.02 3.59
C GLU A 57 -3.34 -7.74 3.89
N LYS A 58 -2.99 -7.80 5.17
CA LYS A 58 -1.79 -8.49 5.64
C LYS A 58 -2.06 -9.33 6.87
N ARG A 59 -1.28 -10.38 7.07
CA ARG A 59 -1.17 -11.13 8.34
C ARG A 59 0.29 -11.42 8.62
N ASN A 60 0.62 -11.77 9.87
CA ASN A 60 2.00 -12.16 10.27
C ASN A 60 3.14 -11.21 9.84
N MET A 61 2.86 -9.93 9.53
CA MET A 61 3.88 -8.94 9.16
C MET A 61 3.52 -7.52 9.58
N HIS A 62 4.52 -6.64 9.65
CA HIS A 62 4.33 -5.22 9.95
C HIS A 62 3.85 -4.44 8.72
N TYR A 63 3.12 -3.35 8.94
CA TYR A 63 2.69 -2.46 7.85
C TYR A 63 3.89 -1.88 7.08
N ALA A 64 4.96 -1.53 7.78
CA ALA A 64 6.19 -1.02 7.16
C ALA A 64 6.82 -2.02 6.17
N THR A 65 6.76 -3.33 6.47
CA THR A 65 7.24 -4.38 5.58
C THR A 65 6.45 -4.43 4.26
N VAL A 66 5.14 -4.20 4.32
CA VAL A 66 4.30 -4.06 3.12
C VAL A 66 4.76 -2.85 2.29
N GLY A 67 5.03 -1.73 2.96
CA GLY A 67 5.58 -0.52 2.34
C GLY A 67 6.87 -0.81 1.58
N GLN A 68 7.87 -1.41 2.25
CA GLN A 68 9.17 -1.76 1.65
C GLN A 68 9.03 -2.67 0.42
N ARG A 69 8.13 -3.67 0.46
CA ARG A 69 7.87 -4.55 -0.68
C ARG A 69 7.30 -3.79 -1.89
N LEU A 70 6.35 -2.87 -1.63
CA LEU A 70 5.78 -2.02 -2.66
C LEU A 70 6.81 -1.03 -3.21
N GLU A 71 7.59 -0.37 -2.35
CA GLU A 71 8.69 0.53 -2.74
C GLU A 71 9.67 -0.16 -3.67
N LYS A 72 10.08 -1.40 -3.34
CA LYS A 72 10.97 -2.20 -4.17
C LYS A 72 10.40 -2.42 -5.57
N ILE A 73 9.19 -2.99 -5.67
CA ILE A 73 8.59 -3.31 -6.98
C ILE A 73 8.31 -2.05 -7.81
N LEU A 74 7.87 -0.96 -7.18
CA LEU A 74 7.61 0.29 -7.87
C LEU A 74 8.92 0.92 -8.36
N SER A 75 9.94 0.97 -7.51
CA SER A 75 11.23 1.55 -7.87
C SER A 75 11.91 0.78 -9.01
N GLU A 76 11.84 -0.55 -8.98
CA GLU A 76 12.31 -1.42 -10.06
C GLU A 76 11.56 -1.15 -11.37
N HIS A 77 10.23 -1.03 -11.33
CA HIS A 77 9.43 -0.76 -12.52
C HIS A 77 9.75 0.60 -13.16
N PHE A 78 9.98 1.63 -12.34
CA PHE A 78 10.19 2.99 -12.83
C PHE A 78 11.65 3.39 -13.02
N GLY A 79 12.61 2.53 -12.64
CA GLY A 79 14.04 2.80 -12.73
C GLY A 79 14.53 3.96 -11.85
N LYS A 80 13.75 4.33 -10.83
CA LYS A 80 14.08 5.42 -9.89
C LYS A 80 13.39 5.17 -8.54
N PRO A 81 13.85 5.79 -7.44
CA PRO A 81 13.20 5.63 -6.14
C PRO A 81 11.74 6.09 -6.16
N VAL A 82 10.85 5.18 -5.74
CA VAL A 82 9.43 5.47 -5.46
C VAL A 82 9.16 5.09 -4.02
N TYR A 83 8.67 6.08 -3.27
CA TYR A 83 8.47 5.95 -1.83
C TYR A 83 7.01 5.66 -1.50
N VAL A 84 6.80 4.83 -0.49
CA VAL A 84 5.47 4.37 -0.06
C VAL A 84 5.33 4.50 1.45
N THR A 85 4.29 5.20 1.88
CA THR A 85 3.91 5.28 3.29
C THR A 85 2.73 4.35 3.56
N THR A 86 2.83 3.46 4.54
CA THR A 86 1.70 2.61 4.94
C THR A 86 1.04 3.06 6.24
N ARG A 87 -0.27 2.88 6.36
CA ARG A 87 -1.04 3.06 7.60
C ARG A 87 -2.07 1.95 7.79
N SER A 88 -2.42 1.70 9.05
CA SER A 88 -3.54 0.81 9.38
C SER A 88 -4.88 1.49 9.10
N MET A 89 -5.92 0.72 8.78
CA MET A 89 -7.27 1.29 8.65
C MET A 89 -7.75 1.95 9.95
N ARG A 90 -7.33 1.44 11.11
CA ARG A 90 -7.61 2.06 12.42
C ARG A 90 -7.06 3.48 12.48
N THR A 91 -5.81 3.68 12.05
CA THR A 91 -5.18 5.01 12.02
C THR A 91 -5.94 5.95 11.09
N ILE A 92 -6.33 5.49 9.90
CA ILE A 92 -7.12 6.31 8.97
C ILE A 92 -8.45 6.72 9.58
N LYS A 93 -9.15 5.77 10.24
CA LYS A 93 -10.42 6.06 10.91
C LYS A 93 -10.25 7.10 12.00
N SER A 94 -9.25 6.94 12.87
CA SER A 94 -8.93 7.93 13.90
C SER A 94 -8.66 9.31 13.30
N LEU A 95 -7.84 9.39 12.24
CA LEU A 95 -7.56 10.68 11.57
C LEU A 95 -8.78 11.37 10.97
N ILE A 96 -9.80 10.61 10.54
CA ILE A 96 -11.06 11.17 10.02
C ILE A 96 -11.96 11.67 11.17
N GLU A 97 -11.90 11.00 12.32
CA GLU A 97 -12.72 11.30 13.50
C GLU A 97 -12.10 12.38 14.40
N GLU A 98 -10.79 12.64 14.27
CA GLU A 98 -10.10 13.73 14.97
C GLU A 98 -10.73 15.08 14.60
N LYS A 99 -11.21 15.81 15.62
CA LYS A 99 -11.65 17.19 15.46
C LYS A 99 -10.43 18.08 15.54
N VAL A 100 -10.13 18.78 14.45
CA VAL A 100 -9.15 19.87 14.46
C VAL A 100 -9.89 21.11 14.94
N GLU A 101 -9.64 21.52 16.18
CA GLU A 101 -10.06 22.82 16.72
C GLU A 101 -9.29 23.98 16.09
#